data_AF-F3MB45-F1
#
_entry.id   AF-F3MB45-F1
#
_cell.length_a   1.000
_cell.length_b   1.000
_cell.length_c   1.000
_cell.angle_alpha   90.00
_cell.angle_beta   90.00
_cell.angle_gamma   90.00
#
_symmetry.space_group_name_H-M   'P 1'
#
loop_
_entity.id
_entity.type
_entity.pdbx_description
1 polymer ?
#
loop_
_entity_poly.entity_id
_entity_poly.type
_entity_poly.pdbx_seq_one_letter_code
_entity_poly.pdbx_strand_id
1 'polypeptide(L)'
;MTYAISVELTTTPKEKPSHHKQAFGTVFTDHMFILDYDASKGWHDPRVVPYQPIELDPAAKVFHYGQTVFEGLKAYLTEDQRILMFRPNKNIQRLNLSNQRLSIPTLDEGLVMEALKQLVLVDRDWIPSEPGTSLYIRPFVIATEPVLGVAPSLQYKFMIILSVVGSYYAEGINPVSIYVEPKYVRAVAGGVGNAKTAGNYAAGLKAQDEATLKGYSQVLWLDGVHRKYIEEVGSMNVFFKIGDKVITPALNGSILDGVTRNSVIQLLQHWNIPVEERALSIDEIVEAHRSGLLTEAFGTGTAAVISPIGSLEWQEEQLVIGEGATGELSKRVYDAITGIQLGNVEDPFGWTVELPLS
;
A
#
# COMPACT_ATOMS: atom_id res chain seq x y z
N MET A 1 3.47 22.92 17.30
CA MET A 1 2.09 23.45 17.14
C MET A 1 1.15 22.38 17.62
N THR A 2 0.18 22.71 18.46
CA THR A 2 -0.88 21.78 18.89
C THR A 2 -2.04 21.92 17.92
N TYR A 3 -2.40 20.85 17.21
CA TYR A 3 -3.57 20.82 16.34
C TYR A 3 -4.80 20.54 17.20
N ALA A 4 -5.81 21.40 17.12
CA ALA A 4 -7.08 21.18 17.82
C ALA A 4 -7.96 20.28 16.95
N ILE A 5 -8.04 18.99 17.28
CA ILE A 5 -8.92 18.01 16.64
C ILE A 5 -10.07 17.71 17.62
N SER A 6 -11.31 17.95 17.22
CA SER A 6 -12.46 17.59 18.07
C SER A 6 -12.67 16.08 18.06
N VAL A 7 -13.14 15.51 19.17
CA VAL A 7 -13.39 14.07 19.29
C VAL A 7 -14.80 13.86 19.81
N GLU A 8 -15.61 13.16 19.04
CA GLU A 8 -16.93 12.67 19.42
C GLU A 8 -16.90 11.14 19.45
N LEU A 9 -17.12 10.58 20.64
CA LEU A 9 -17.13 9.13 20.84
C LEU A 9 -18.49 8.52 20.52
N THR A 10 -18.51 7.32 19.93
CA THR A 10 -19.74 6.56 19.73
C THR A 10 -20.40 6.20 21.06
N THR A 11 -21.73 6.23 21.09
CA THR A 11 -22.53 5.74 22.22
C THR A 11 -22.96 4.29 22.05
N THR A 12 -22.72 3.71 20.87
CA THR A 12 -23.08 2.33 20.49
C THR A 12 -21.88 1.63 19.84
N PRO A 13 -20.85 1.25 20.63
CA PRO A 13 -19.66 0.58 20.09
C PRO A 13 -20.04 -0.77 19.48
N LYS A 14 -19.36 -1.13 18.39
CA LYS A 14 -19.59 -2.41 17.70
C LYS A 14 -18.98 -3.56 18.51
N GLU A 15 -19.52 -4.76 18.31
CA GLU A 15 -18.87 -5.98 18.79
C GLU A 15 -17.57 -6.19 18.02
N LYS A 16 -16.47 -6.44 18.76
CA LYS A 16 -15.17 -6.68 18.14
C LYS A 16 -15.17 -8.08 17.53
N PRO A 17 -14.67 -8.23 16.29
CA PRO A 17 -14.60 -9.54 15.64
C PRO A 17 -13.74 -10.52 16.44
N SER A 18 -14.06 -11.81 16.39
CA SER A 18 -13.07 -12.82 16.75
C SER A 18 -11.88 -12.71 15.80
N HIS A 19 -10.68 -12.59 16.36
CA HIS A 19 -9.48 -12.16 15.64
C HIS A 19 -8.90 -13.20 14.67
N HIS A 20 -9.57 -14.34 14.50
CA HIS A 20 -9.15 -15.39 13.58
C HIS A 20 -9.90 -15.28 12.25
N LYS A 21 -9.14 -14.98 11.18
CA LYS A 21 -9.57 -15.00 9.76
C LYS A 21 -10.49 -13.86 9.31
N GLN A 22 -10.13 -12.61 9.65
CA GLN A 22 -10.79 -11.44 9.03
C GLN A 22 -10.30 -11.22 7.61
N ALA A 23 -11.23 -11.12 6.67
CA ALA A 23 -10.93 -10.69 5.31
C ALA A 23 -10.40 -9.26 5.32
N PHE A 24 -9.45 -8.97 4.42
CA PHE A 24 -8.82 -7.66 4.37
C PHE A 24 -9.84 -6.56 4.04
N GLY A 25 -9.99 -5.58 4.92
CA GLY A 25 -10.82 -4.39 4.67
C GLY A 25 -12.33 -4.59 4.79
N THR A 26 -12.79 -5.60 5.55
CA THR A 26 -14.24 -5.86 5.72
C THR A 26 -14.79 -5.48 7.08
N VAL A 27 -13.94 -5.38 8.11
CA VAL A 27 -14.35 -4.97 9.47
C VAL A 27 -13.73 -3.62 9.80
N PHE A 28 -14.57 -2.62 10.09
CA PHE A 28 -14.17 -1.24 10.37
C PHE A 28 -14.45 -0.88 11.83
N THR A 29 -13.56 -0.09 12.41
CA THR A 29 -13.62 0.35 13.82
C THR A 29 -14.76 1.32 14.09
N ASP A 30 -14.88 1.76 15.34
CA ASP A 30 -16.00 2.58 15.80
C ASP A 30 -15.97 4.03 15.29
N HIS A 31 -14.80 4.55 14.92
CA HIS A 31 -14.62 5.96 14.55
C HIS A 31 -13.93 6.15 13.21
N MET A 32 -13.99 7.38 12.71
CA MET A 32 -13.26 7.86 11.54
C MET A 32 -12.81 9.31 11.74
N PHE A 33 -11.74 9.70 11.06
CA PHE A 33 -11.31 11.10 11.01
C PHE A 33 -11.85 11.78 9.75
N ILE A 34 -12.22 13.06 9.87
CA ILE A 34 -12.65 13.92 8.76
C ILE A 34 -11.96 15.28 8.85
N LEU A 35 -11.55 15.81 7.70
CA LEU A 35 -11.05 17.16 7.50
C LEU A 35 -11.61 17.70 6.18
N ASP A 36 -12.33 18.81 6.27
CA ASP A 36 -13.01 19.42 5.12
C ASP A 36 -12.09 20.43 4.42
N TYR A 37 -12.31 20.63 3.12
CA TYR A 37 -11.65 21.67 2.35
C TYR A 37 -12.67 22.47 1.55
N ASP A 38 -12.57 23.79 1.64
CA ASP A 38 -13.17 24.73 0.70
C ASP A 38 -12.07 25.67 0.20
N ALA A 39 -12.04 25.98 -1.10
CA ALA A 39 -11.03 26.87 -1.67
C ALA A 39 -10.92 28.25 -0.99
N SER A 40 -12.02 28.75 -0.39
CA SER A 40 -12.05 30.02 0.33
C SER A 40 -11.49 29.96 1.76
N LYS A 41 -11.36 28.77 2.36
CA LYS A 41 -10.93 28.56 3.75
C LYS A 41 -9.64 27.74 3.88
N GLY A 42 -9.35 26.91 2.88
CA GLY A 42 -8.37 25.84 2.99
C GLY A 42 -8.93 24.62 3.75
N TRP A 43 -8.02 23.78 4.24
CA TRP A 43 -8.36 22.65 5.11
C TRP A 43 -8.84 23.16 6.48
N HIS A 44 -9.99 22.68 6.93
CA HIS A 44 -10.64 23.13 8.16
C HIS A 44 -11.50 22.03 8.78
N ASP A 45 -11.96 22.29 10.01
CA ASP A 45 -12.84 21.41 10.79
C ASP A 45 -12.32 19.97 10.99
N PRO A 46 -11.07 19.78 11.49
CA PRO A 46 -10.56 18.45 11.81
C PRO A 46 -11.32 17.81 12.97
N ARG A 47 -11.80 16.59 12.77
CA ARG A 47 -12.61 15.87 13.77
C ARG A 47 -12.48 14.36 13.69
N VAL A 48 -12.52 13.71 14.84
CA VAL A 48 -12.79 12.28 15.00
C VAL A 48 -14.25 12.12 15.38
N VAL A 49 -15.00 11.33 14.62
CA VAL A 49 -16.44 11.13 14.79
C VAL A 49 -16.78 9.63 14.68
N PRO A 50 -17.96 9.19 15.13
CA PRO A 50 -18.40 7.82 14.89
C PRO A 50 -18.37 7.45 13.40
N TYR A 51 -17.95 6.22 13.10
CA TYR A 51 -17.92 5.68 11.75
C TYR A 51 -19.33 5.64 11.17
N GLN A 52 -19.54 6.31 10.03
CA GLN A 52 -20.86 6.49 9.44
C GLN A 52 -20.80 6.58 7.91
N PRO A 53 -21.93 6.34 7.22
CA PRO A 53 -22.05 6.66 5.80
C PRO A 53 -21.73 8.14 5.52
N ILE A 54 -21.15 8.41 4.36
CA ILE A 54 -20.92 9.78 3.89
C ILE A 54 -22.05 10.22 2.95
N GLU A 55 -22.61 11.39 3.19
CA GLU A 55 -23.56 12.03 2.27
C GLU A 55 -22.79 12.87 1.24
N LEU A 56 -23.08 12.63 -0.04
CA LEU A 56 -22.49 13.36 -1.16
C LEU A 56 -23.56 13.70 -2.18
N ASP A 57 -23.43 14.88 -2.77
CA ASP A 57 -24.26 15.27 -3.91
C ASP A 57 -24.02 14.30 -5.10
N PRO A 58 -25.06 13.87 -5.83
CA PRO A 58 -24.88 13.01 -7.00
C PRO A 58 -23.97 13.59 -8.09
N ALA A 59 -23.82 14.91 -8.18
CA ALA A 59 -22.93 15.61 -9.08
C ALA A 59 -21.49 15.79 -8.54
N ALA A 60 -21.16 15.22 -7.37
CA ALA A 60 -19.82 15.29 -6.81
C ALA A 60 -18.77 14.74 -7.78
N LYS A 61 -17.71 15.53 -8.05
CA LYS A 61 -16.67 15.20 -9.04
C LYS A 61 -16.00 13.84 -8.83
N VAL A 62 -15.93 13.33 -7.60
CA VAL A 62 -15.40 11.97 -7.33
C VAL A 62 -16.15 10.89 -8.10
N PHE A 63 -17.47 11.01 -8.27
CA PHE A 63 -18.29 10.01 -8.97
C PHE A 63 -18.13 10.05 -10.48
N HIS A 64 -17.80 11.21 -11.05
CA HIS A 64 -17.78 11.42 -12.50
C HIS A 64 -16.38 11.42 -13.11
N TYR A 65 -15.39 11.95 -12.38
CA TYR A 65 -14.04 12.18 -12.90
C TYR A 65 -12.94 11.55 -12.04
N GLY A 66 -13.29 10.82 -10.98
CA GLY A 66 -12.35 10.01 -10.21
C GLY A 66 -11.21 10.81 -9.56
N GLN A 67 -11.40 12.11 -9.28
CA GLN A 67 -10.41 12.93 -8.60
C GLN A 67 -10.32 12.54 -7.12
N THR A 68 -9.54 11.49 -6.84
CA THR A 68 -9.34 10.93 -5.49
C THR A 68 -7.95 10.32 -5.36
N VAL A 69 -7.41 10.34 -4.15
CA VAL A 69 -6.17 9.65 -3.78
C VAL A 69 -6.36 8.91 -2.46
N PHE A 70 -5.52 7.92 -2.20
CA PHE A 70 -5.56 7.18 -0.94
C PHE A 70 -4.16 6.73 -0.50
N GLU A 71 -4.05 6.32 0.75
CA GLU A 71 -2.87 5.75 1.36
C GLU A 71 -3.16 4.43 2.06
N GLY A 72 -2.09 3.74 2.46
CA GLY A 72 -2.18 2.48 3.19
C GLY A 72 -0.98 2.27 4.08
N LEU A 73 -1.23 2.24 5.38
CA LEU A 73 -0.27 1.97 6.45
C LEU A 73 -0.93 1.12 7.54
N LYS A 74 -0.17 0.74 8.56
CA LYS A 74 -0.64 -0.15 9.63
C LYS A 74 -0.16 0.35 11.00
N ALA A 75 -0.96 0.09 12.01
CA ALA A 75 -0.60 0.13 13.41
C ALA A 75 -0.54 -1.30 13.97
N TYR A 76 0.41 -1.53 14.87
CA TYR A 76 0.72 -2.82 15.47
C TYR A 76 0.75 -2.70 16.98
N LEU A 77 0.17 -3.67 17.68
CA LEU A 77 0.34 -3.83 19.12
C LEU A 77 1.53 -4.77 19.35
N THR A 78 2.53 -4.29 20.09
CA THR A 78 3.71 -5.09 20.44
C THR A 78 3.43 -5.98 21.65
N GLU A 79 4.29 -6.99 21.88
CA GLU A 79 4.17 -7.86 23.07
C GLU A 79 4.26 -7.06 24.38
N ASP A 80 5.10 -6.02 24.39
CA ASP A 80 5.27 -5.09 25.52
C ASP A 80 4.25 -3.93 25.53
N GLN A 81 3.12 -4.09 24.85
CA GLN A 81 1.95 -3.19 24.87
C GLN A 81 2.16 -1.78 24.30
N ARG A 82 3.24 -1.57 23.52
CA ARG A 82 3.41 -0.35 22.72
C ARG A 82 2.55 -0.43 21.47
N ILE A 83 2.13 0.72 20.97
CA ILE A 83 1.46 0.83 19.67
C ILE A 83 2.43 1.51 18.70
N LEU A 84 2.81 0.79 17.64
CA LEU A 84 3.77 1.25 16.65
C LEU A 84 3.11 1.43 15.28
N MET A 85 3.42 2.54 14.62
CA MET A 85 3.16 2.74 13.19
C MET A 85 4.46 2.63 12.40
N PHE A 86 4.42 1.95 11.25
CA PHE A 86 5.61 1.78 10.41
C PHE A 86 5.69 2.85 9.31
N ARG A 87 6.73 3.69 9.37
CA ARG A 87 7.06 4.77 8.43
C ARG A 87 5.89 5.67 8.02
N PRO A 88 5.00 6.11 8.95
CA PRO A 88 3.83 6.92 8.61
C PRO A 88 4.21 8.23 7.89
N ASN A 89 5.36 8.81 8.21
CA ASN A 89 5.91 9.98 7.52
C ASN A 89 6.08 9.76 6.01
N LYS A 90 6.53 8.57 5.57
CA LYS A 90 6.68 8.25 4.15
C LYS A 90 5.32 8.12 3.46
N ASN A 91 4.32 7.57 4.14
CA ASN A 91 2.96 7.53 3.62
C ASN A 91 2.37 8.94 3.46
N ILE A 92 2.55 9.82 4.45
CA ILE A 92 2.05 11.20 4.40
C ILE A 92 2.71 11.99 3.25
N GLN A 93 4.04 11.84 3.08
CA GLN A 93 4.76 12.44 1.96
C GLN A 93 4.20 11.97 0.61
N ARG A 94 3.96 10.66 0.45
CA ARG A 94 3.41 10.10 -0.80
C ARG A 94 1.94 10.48 -1.03
N LEU A 95 1.15 10.65 0.03
CA LEU A 95 -0.20 11.22 -0.07
C LEU A 95 -0.14 12.63 -0.67
N ASN A 96 0.78 13.47 -0.22
CA ASN A 96 0.96 14.81 -0.77
C ASN A 96 1.50 14.82 -2.21
N LEU A 97 2.41 13.91 -2.56
CA LEU A 97 2.83 13.73 -3.96
C LEU A 97 1.65 13.32 -4.86
N SER A 98 0.78 12.43 -4.36
CA SER A 98 -0.44 12.03 -5.07
C SER A 98 -1.42 13.21 -5.18
N ASN A 99 -1.60 14.00 -4.11
CA ASN A 99 -2.43 15.20 -4.12
C ASN A 99 -1.96 16.17 -5.21
N GLN A 100 -0.67 16.49 -5.25
CA GLN A 100 -0.08 17.36 -6.26
C GLN A 100 -0.35 16.84 -7.68
N ARG A 101 -0.13 15.54 -7.94
CA ARG A 101 -0.35 14.93 -9.26
C ARG A 101 -1.81 15.05 -9.72
N LEU A 102 -2.76 15.02 -8.80
CA LEU A 102 -4.20 15.07 -9.05
C LEU A 102 -4.81 16.46 -8.86
N SER A 103 -3.98 17.51 -8.74
CA SER A 103 -4.44 18.90 -8.48
C SER A 103 -5.33 19.01 -7.24
N ILE A 104 -5.00 18.24 -6.20
CA ILE A 104 -5.63 18.29 -4.88
C ILE A 104 -4.71 19.13 -3.97
N PRO A 105 -5.25 20.03 -3.13
CA PRO A 105 -4.48 20.79 -2.15
C PRO A 105 -3.66 19.86 -1.24
N THR A 106 -2.40 20.22 -0.97
CA THR A 106 -1.56 19.47 -0.03
C THR A 106 -2.09 19.57 1.40
N LEU A 107 -1.88 18.52 2.18
CA LEU A 107 -2.19 18.44 3.60
C LEU A 107 -0.96 18.83 4.43
N ASP A 108 -1.19 19.48 5.57
CA ASP A 108 -0.14 19.70 6.57
C ASP A 108 0.28 18.35 7.17
N GLU A 109 1.57 17.98 7.04
CA GLU A 109 2.04 16.65 7.45
C GLU A 109 1.92 16.43 8.97
N GLY A 110 2.08 17.49 9.76
CA GLY A 110 1.94 17.43 11.22
C GLY A 110 0.49 17.19 11.64
N LEU A 111 -0.47 17.85 10.97
CA LEU A 111 -1.90 17.64 11.20
C LEU A 111 -2.31 16.21 10.85
N VAL A 112 -1.83 15.68 9.72
CA VAL A 112 -2.12 14.30 9.33
C VAL A 112 -1.51 13.30 10.32
N MET A 113 -0.27 13.54 10.77
CA MET A 113 0.36 12.70 11.80
C MET A 113 -0.45 12.73 13.11
N GLU A 114 -0.92 13.90 13.54
CA GLU A 114 -1.74 14.03 14.74
C GLU A 114 -3.10 13.32 14.57
N ALA A 115 -3.74 13.47 13.41
CA ALA A 115 -4.99 12.78 13.10
C ALA A 115 -4.84 11.24 13.14
N LEU A 116 -3.74 10.71 12.59
CA LEU A 116 -3.41 9.28 12.68
C LEU A 116 -3.28 8.83 14.13
N LYS A 117 -2.50 9.56 14.94
CA LYS A 117 -2.28 9.24 16.36
C LYS A 117 -3.59 9.28 17.14
N GLN A 118 -4.35 10.37 17.04
CA GLN A 118 -5.62 10.55 17.76
C GLN A 118 -6.62 9.46 17.39
N LEU A 119 -6.84 9.19 16.10
CA LEU A 119 -7.80 8.17 15.67
C LEU A 119 -7.40 6.76 16.12
N VAL A 120 -6.13 6.40 15.97
CA VAL A 120 -5.63 5.08 16.42
C VAL A 120 -5.69 4.96 17.95
N LEU A 121 -5.46 6.03 18.70
CA LEU A 121 -5.60 6.03 20.17
C LEU A 121 -7.06 5.89 20.61
N VAL A 122 -7.99 6.60 19.95
CA VAL A 122 -9.44 6.50 20.21
C VAL A 122 -9.93 5.07 19.99
N ASP A 123 -9.48 4.43 18.91
CA ASP A 123 -9.85 3.05 18.55
C ASP A 123 -8.80 2.01 18.94
N ARG A 124 -7.94 2.29 19.93
CA ARG A 124 -6.79 1.41 20.26
C ARG A 124 -7.19 -0.03 20.63
N ASP A 125 -8.36 -0.21 21.22
CA ASP A 125 -8.86 -1.52 21.62
C ASP A 125 -9.23 -2.39 20.40
N TRP A 126 -9.30 -1.82 19.20
CA TRP A 126 -9.48 -2.55 17.95
C TRP A 126 -8.17 -3.12 17.39
N ILE A 127 -7.00 -2.73 17.91
CA ILE A 127 -5.73 -3.26 17.43
C ILE A 127 -5.63 -4.73 17.89
N PRO A 128 -5.60 -5.69 16.96
CA PRO A 128 -5.55 -7.10 17.33
C PRO A 128 -4.18 -7.47 17.92
N SER A 129 -4.16 -8.46 18.79
CA SER A 129 -2.94 -8.91 19.50
C SER A 129 -2.37 -10.21 18.94
N GLU A 130 -3.10 -10.88 18.04
CA GLU A 130 -2.74 -12.17 17.49
C GLU A 130 -1.59 -12.06 16.49
N PRO A 131 -0.69 -13.05 16.43
CA PRO A 131 0.40 -13.06 15.47
C PRO A 131 -0.07 -12.88 14.02
N GLY A 132 0.62 -12.00 13.29
CA GLY A 132 0.34 -11.72 11.88
C GLY A 132 -0.87 -10.81 11.63
N THR A 133 -1.54 -10.32 12.68
CA THR A 133 -2.65 -9.37 12.56
C THR A 133 -2.18 -7.92 12.75
N SER A 134 -2.98 -6.96 12.29
CA SER A 134 -2.69 -5.53 12.48
C SER A 134 -3.95 -4.69 12.32
N LEU A 135 -3.87 -3.42 12.71
CA LEU A 135 -4.88 -2.42 12.38
C LEU A 135 -4.44 -1.69 11.10
N TYR A 136 -5.14 -1.94 10.00
CA TYR A 136 -4.88 -1.24 8.75
C TYR A 136 -5.52 0.15 8.77
N ILE A 137 -4.75 1.15 8.35
CA ILE A 137 -5.13 2.55 8.32
C ILE A 137 -5.27 2.99 6.86
N ARG A 138 -6.43 3.57 6.51
CA ARG A 138 -6.76 4.04 5.16
C ARG A 138 -7.05 5.55 5.17
N PRO A 139 -6.02 6.39 4.99
CA PRO A 139 -6.20 7.80 4.66
C PRO A 139 -6.63 7.96 3.20
N PHE A 140 -7.52 8.89 2.88
CA PHE A 140 -7.93 9.17 1.50
C PHE A 140 -8.56 10.55 1.34
N VAL A 141 -8.45 11.12 0.13
CA VAL A 141 -9.05 12.40 -0.25
C VAL A 141 -10.03 12.18 -1.40
N ILE A 142 -11.22 12.78 -1.32
CA ILE A 142 -12.23 12.78 -2.39
C ILE A 142 -12.63 14.20 -2.77
N ALA A 143 -12.85 14.44 -4.06
CA ALA A 143 -13.43 15.67 -4.60
C ALA A 143 -14.95 15.69 -4.42
N THR A 144 -15.47 16.62 -3.63
CA THR A 144 -16.88 16.67 -3.23
C THR A 144 -17.70 17.78 -3.89
N GLU A 145 -17.08 18.63 -4.73
CA GLU A 145 -17.77 19.74 -5.38
C GLU A 145 -18.88 19.24 -6.34
N PRO A 146 -20.12 19.75 -6.21
CA PRO A 146 -21.28 19.28 -6.99
C PRO A 146 -21.37 19.96 -8.36
N VAL A 147 -20.35 19.77 -9.20
CA VAL A 147 -20.24 20.42 -10.51
C VAL A 147 -19.71 19.45 -11.57
N LEU A 148 -20.46 19.29 -12.66
CA LEU A 148 -20.09 18.44 -13.82
C LEU A 148 -19.05 19.08 -14.75
N GLY A 149 -18.64 20.32 -14.50
CA GLY A 149 -17.53 20.93 -15.23
C GLY A 149 -16.22 20.20 -14.95
N VAL A 150 -15.52 19.77 -16.00
CA VAL A 150 -14.22 19.09 -15.87
C VAL A 150 -13.14 20.12 -15.54
N ALA A 151 -12.87 20.26 -14.25
CA ALA A 151 -11.80 21.09 -13.68
C ALA A 151 -11.44 20.53 -12.29
N PRO A 152 -10.24 20.85 -11.74
CA PRO A 152 -9.93 20.54 -10.35
C PRO A 152 -11.05 21.02 -9.41
N SER A 153 -11.40 20.18 -8.43
CA SER A 153 -12.44 20.50 -7.46
C SER A 153 -12.05 21.70 -6.59
N LEU A 154 -13.05 22.48 -6.16
CA LEU A 154 -12.89 23.52 -5.16
C LEU A 154 -13.26 23.06 -3.74
N GLN A 155 -13.80 21.85 -3.63
CA GLN A 155 -14.20 21.22 -2.37
C GLN A 155 -13.66 19.79 -2.27
N TYR A 156 -13.10 19.45 -1.12
CA TYR A 156 -12.58 18.12 -0.85
C TYR A 156 -12.92 17.68 0.57
N LYS A 157 -12.84 16.37 0.80
CA LYS A 157 -12.78 15.79 2.14
C LYS A 157 -11.57 14.88 2.24
N PHE A 158 -10.74 15.08 3.25
CA PHE A 158 -9.73 14.13 3.69
C PHE A 158 -10.32 13.30 4.84
N MET A 159 -10.22 11.99 4.75
CA MET A 159 -10.76 11.07 5.74
C MET A 159 -9.77 9.97 6.06
N ILE A 160 -9.86 9.43 7.28
CA ILE A 160 -9.10 8.25 7.69
C ILE A 160 -10.08 7.26 8.32
N ILE A 161 -10.04 6.02 7.82
CA ILE A 161 -10.77 4.89 8.41
C ILE A 161 -9.79 3.79 8.81
N LEU A 162 -10.18 3.00 9.81
CA LEU A 162 -9.38 1.91 10.34
C LEU A 162 -10.11 0.58 10.09
N SER A 163 -9.34 -0.47 9.82
CA SER A 163 -9.87 -1.81 9.62
C SER A 163 -8.97 -2.86 10.23
N VAL A 164 -9.57 -3.80 10.97
CA VAL A 164 -8.84 -4.96 11.50
C VAL A 164 -8.51 -5.89 10.35
N VAL A 165 -7.24 -6.26 10.20
CA VAL A 165 -6.79 -7.15 9.14
C VAL A 165 -6.05 -8.35 9.73
N GLY A 166 -6.42 -9.54 9.25
CA GLY A 166 -5.76 -10.79 9.62
C GLY A 166 -4.43 -11.00 8.90
N SER A 167 -3.78 -12.12 9.21
CA SER A 167 -2.61 -12.56 8.44
C SER A 167 -2.99 -12.76 6.98
N TYR A 168 -2.24 -12.10 6.09
CA TYR A 168 -2.42 -12.23 4.65
C TYR A 168 -2.17 -13.67 4.17
N TYR A 169 -1.32 -14.41 4.88
CA TYR A 169 -1.09 -15.83 4.64
C TYR A 169 -1.23 -16.63 5.94
N ALA A 170 -2.43 -17.17 6.19
CA ALA A 170 -2.74 -17.93 7.40
C ALA A 170 -1.89 -19.23 7.55
N GLU A 171 -1.36 -19.76 6.44
CA GLU A 171 -0.58 -21.01 6.39
C GLU A 171 0.92 -20.77 6.16
N GLY A 172 1.40 -19.53 6.32
CA GLY A 172 2.78 -19.14 6.04
C GLY A 172 2.92 -18.44 4.68
N ILE A 173 4.03 -17.73 4.49
CA ILE A 173 4.26 -16.93 3.28
C ILE A 173 4.35 -17.86 2.06
N ASN A 174 3.22 -18.05 1.36
CA ASN A 174 3.11 -18.99 0.27
C ASN A 174 3.39 -18.29 -1.06
N PRO A 175 4.24 -18.88 -1.93
CA PRO A 175 4.51 -18.33 -3.24
C PRO A 175 3.25 -18.29 -4.10
N VAL A 176 3.11 -17.20 -4.86
CA VAL A 176 1.98 -17.00 -5.79
C VAL A 176 2.41 -17.24 -7.23
N SER A 177 1.45 -17.66 -8.05
CA SER A 177 1.60 -17.76 -9.51
C SER A 177 1.14 -16.47 -10.17
N ILE A 178 1.96 -15.93 -11.06
CA ILE A 178 1.76 -14.60 -11.64
C ILE A 178 1.62 -14.70 -13.16
N TYR A 179 0.61 -14.02 -13.70
CA TYR A 179 0.43 -13.90 -15.14
C TYR A 179 1.15 -12.66 -15.67
N VAL A 180 2.08 -12.81 -16.60
CA VAL A 180 2.73 -11.64 -17.23
C VAL A 180 1.79 -11.08 -18.30
N GLU A 181 1.34 -9.83 -18.12
CA GLU A 181 0.27 -9.24 -18.92
C GLU A 181 0.80 -8.57 -20.20
N PRO A 182 0.48 -9.10 -21.39
CA PRO A 182 1.00 -8.56 -22.65
C PRO A 182 0.12 -7.45 -23.26
N LYS A 183 -1.16 -7.38 -22.90
CA LYS A 183 -2.18 -6.57 -23.59
C LYS A 183 -2.49 -5.28 -22.84
N TYR A 184 -2.81 -5.37 -21.56
CA TYR A 184 -3.19 -4.19 -20.77
C TYR A 184 -1.96 -3.44 -20.25
N VAL A 185 -2.10 -2.13 -20.03
CA VAL A 185 -1.06 -1.27 -19.43
C VAL A 185 -1.55 -0.84 -18.05
N ARG A 186 -0.67 -0.89 -17.05
CA ARG A 186 -0.96 -0.30 -15.75
C ARG A 186 -0.83 1.22 -15.76
N ALA A 187 0.31 1.72 -16.23
CA ALA A 187 0.60 3.14 -16.36
C ALA A 187 1.64 3.42 -17.46
N VAL A 188 1.78 4.70 -17.81
CA VAL A 188 2.82 5.21 -18.71
C VAL A 188 3.48 6.43 -18.07
N ALA A 189 4.76 6.68 -18.38
CA ALA A 189 5.44 7.89 -17.95
C ALA A 189 4.68 9.13 -18.46
N GLY A 190 4.53 10.14 -17.60
CA GLY A 190 3.65 11.29 -17.84
C GLY A 190 2.18 11.05 -17.46
N GLY A 191 1.76 9.79 -17.25
CA GLY A 191 0.47 9.42 -16.67
C GLY A 191 0.40 9.67 -15.16
N VAL A 192 -0.48 8.95 -14.47
CA VAL A 192 -0.68 9.05 -13.01
C VAL A 192 -0.13 7.84 -12.25
N GLY A 193 0.70 7.00 -12.89
CA GLY A 193 1.19 5.73 -12.33
C GLY A 193 1.98 5.86 -11.04
N ASN A 194 2.66 6.99 -10.84
CA ASN A 194 3.41 7.32 -9.63
C ASN A 194 2.55 7.93 -8.49
N ALA A 195 1.25 8.13 -8.72
CA ALA A 195 0.30 8.57 -7.72
C ALA A 195 -0.60 7.43 -7.26
N LYS A 196 -0.95 7.41 -5.97
CA LYS A 196 -1.84 6.40 -5.40
C LYS A 196 -3.30 6.84 -5.53
N THR A 197 -3.80 6.81 -6.76
CA THR A 197 -5.16 7.26 -7.15
C THR A 197 -6.02 6.09 -7.63
N ALA A 198 -7.33 6.16 -7.37
CA ALA A 198 -8.28 5.08 -7.72
C ALA A 198 -8.28 4.73 -9.22
N GLY A 199 -8.06 5.71 -10.10
CA GLY A 199 -8.03 5.48 -11.55
C GLY A 199 -7.02 4.41 -12.00
N ASN A 200 -5.84 4.38 -11.37
CA ASN A 200 -4.82 3.36 -11.64
C ASN A 200 -5.28 1.94 -11.29
N TYR A 201 -6.09 1.81 -10.24
CA TYR A 201 -6.58 0.51 -9.77
C TYR A 201 -7.74 0.04 -10.63
N ALA A 202 -8.69 0.94 -10.92
CA ALA A 202 -9.83 0.65 -11.79
C ALA A 202 -9.38 0.18 -13.18
N ALA A 203 -8.36 0.83 -13.76
CA ALA A 203 -7.81 0.47 -15.07
C ALA A 203 -7.23 -0.95 -15.12
N GLY A 204 -6.69 -1.45 -14.00
CA GLY A 204 -6.08 -2.79 -13.92
C GLY A 204 -7.07 -3.93 -13.70
N LEU A 205 -8.32 -3.65 -13.30
CA LEU A 205 -9.28 -4.68 -12.88
C LEU A 205 -9.56 -5.72 -13.97
N LYS A 206 -9.62 -5.31 -15.25
CA LYS A 206 -9.91 -6.25 -16.34
C LYS A 206 -8.78 -7.27 -16.55
N ALA A 207 -7.53 -6.83 -16.46
CA ALA A 207 -6.38 -7.73 -16.55
C ALA A 207 -6.36 -8.72 -15.38
N GLN A 208 -6.66 -8.24 -14.18
CA GLN A 208 -6.73 -9.10 -12.99
C GLN A 208 -7.84 -10.15 -13.11
N ASP A 209 -9.03 -9.76 -13.58
CA ASP A 209 -10.15 -10.68 -13.86
C ASP A 209 -9.73 -11.78 -14.85
N GLU A 210 -9.10 -11.42 -15.96
CA GLU A 210 -8.61 -12.39 -16.95
C GLU A 210 -7.52 -13.31 -16.39
N ALA A 211 -6.59 -12.79 -15.58
CA ALA A 211 -5.54 -13.59 -14.93
C ALA A 211 -6.13 -14.57 -13.91
N THR A 212 -7.12 -14.13 -13.12
CA THR A 212 -7.81 -14.99 -12.15
C THR A 212 -8.61 -16.10 -12.83
N LEU A 213 -9.29 -15.82 -13.95
CA LEU A 213 -9.97 -16.85 -14.75
C LEU A 213 -9.01 -17.91 -15.31
N LYS A 214 -7.73 -17.56 -15.49
CA LYS A 214 -6.66 -18.49 -15.88
C LYS A 214 -5.98 -19.18 -14.69
N GLY A 215 -6.40 -18.89 -13.46
CA GLY A 215 -5.85 -19.50 -12.24
C GLY A 215 -4.64 -18.79 -11.63
N TYR A 216 -4.29 -17.59 -12.10
CA TYR A 216 -3.19 -16.81 -11.53
C TYR A 216 -3.67 -15.85 -10.44
N SER A 217 -2.81 -15.63 -9.44
CA SER A 217 -3.15 -14.80 -8.28
C SER A 217 -3.08 -13.31 -8.59
N GLN A 218 -2.11 -12.89 -9.39
CA GLN A 218 -1.85 -11.48 -9.75
C GLN A 218 -1.28 -11.37 -11.15
N VAL A 219 -1.20 -10.13 -11.64
CA VAL A 219 -0.60 -9.77 -12.92
C VAL A 219 0.81 -9.18 -12.73
N LEU A 220 1.80 -9.56 -13.55
CA LEU A 220 3.04 -8.79 -13.71
C LEU A 220 2.85 -7.79 -14.85
N TRP A 221 3.03 -6.51 -14.53
CA TRP A 221 2.88 -5.41 -15.47
C TRP A 221 4.15 -5.16 -16.25
N LEU A 222 4.00 -5.06 -17.58
CA LEU A 222 5.03 -4.56 -18.48
C LEU A 222 4.79 -3.08 -18.81
N ASP A 223 5.86 -2.37 -19.12
CA ASP A 223 5.84 -0.96 -19.46
C ASP A 223 4.92 -0.68 -20.64
N GLY A 224 4.23 0.47 -20.60
CA GLY A 224 3.21 0.76 -21.60
C GLY A 224 3.73 1.17 -22.98
N VAL A 225 5.05 1.36 -23.16
CA VAL A 225 5.64 1.82 -24.43
C VAL A 225 6.17 0.64 -25.25
N HIS A 226 7.08 -0.13 -24.66
CA HIS A 226 7.77 -1.23 -25.31
C HIS A 226 7.11 -2.59 -25.05
N ARG A 227 6.25 -2.69 -24.03
CA ARG A 227 5.66 -3.95 -23.57
C ARG A 227 6.71 -5.02 -23.29
N LYS A 228 7.82 -4.58 -22.67
CA LYS A 228 9.01 -5.41 -22.48
C LYS A 228 9.61 -5.28 -21.09
N TYR A 229 9.64 -4.07 -20.54
CA TYR A 229 10.26 -3.81 -19.25
C TYR A 229 9.27 -4.04 -18.13
N ILE A 230 9.70 -4.73 -17.08
CA ILE A 230 8.87 -5.03 -15.92
C ILE A 230 8.70 -3.77 -15.07
N GLU A 231 7.47 -3.55 -14.56
CA GLU A 231 7.15 -2.43 -13.68
C GLU A 231 6.76 -2.89 -12.27
N GLU A 232 5.61 -3.57 -12.14
CA GLU A 232 5.00 -3.91 -10.85
C GLU A 232 4.30 -5.29 -10.94
N VAL A 233 3.99 -5.89 -9.79
CA VAL A 233 3.18 -7.12 -9.69
C VAL A 233 1.89 -6.82 -8.94
N GLY A 234 0.77 -6.80 -9.68
CA GLY A 234 -0.55 -6.46 -9.16
C GLY A 234 -0.59 -5.00 -8.70
N SER A 235 -0.61 -4.81 -7.38
CA SER A 235 -0.52 -3.50 -6.73
C SER A 235 0.72 -3.34 -5.84
N MET A 236 1.75 -4.13 -6.12
CA MET A 236 3.01 -4.20 -5.38
C MET A 236 4.19 -3.91 -6.31
N ASN A 237 5.25 -3.30 -5.78
CA ASN A 237 6.54 -3.30 -6.47
C ASN A 237 7.12 -4.72 -6.49
N VAL A 238 8.07 -4.99 -7.39
CA VAL A 238 8.65 -6.33 -7.57
C VAL A 238 10.18 -6.31 -7.52
N PHE A 239 10.75 -7.40 -7.01
CA PHE A 239 12.19 -7.65 -6.91
C PHE A 239 12.52 -9.04 -7.47
N PHE A 240 13.70 -9.16 -8.08
CA PHE A 240 14.23 -10.41 -8.64
C PHE A 240 15.66 -10.60 -8.16
N LYS A 241 15.98 -11.78 -7.62
CA LYS A 241 17.35 -12.17 -7.25
C LYS A 241 17.95 -12.96 -8.40
N ILE A 242 18.91 -12.34 -9.09
CA ILE A 242 19.59 -12.90 -10.26
C ILE A 242 21.09 -12.97 -9.95
N GLY A 243 21.61 -14.20 -9.85
CA GLY A 243 22.98 -14.43 -9.39
C GLY A 243 23.18 -13.91 -7.96
N ASP A 244 24.14 -13.01 -7.79
CA ASP A 244 24.50 -12.38 -6.51
C ASP A 244 23.78 -11.06 -6.23
N LYS A 245 22.93 -10.59 -7.17
CA LYS A 245 22.27 -9.28 -7.09
C LYS A 245 20.77 -9.38 -6.93
N VAL A 246 20.20 -8.38 -6.28
CA VAL A 246 18.76 -8.12 -6.27
C VAL A 246 18.46 -6.95 -7.19
N ILE A 247 17.56 -7.13 -8.15
CA ILE A 247 17.19 -6.11 -9.12
C ILE A 247 15.72 -5.75 -8.92
N THR A 248 15.42 -4.46 -8.93
CA THR A 248 14.05 -3.93 -8.97
C THR A 248 13.95 -2.87 -10.06
N PRO A 249 12.81 -2.75 -10.76
CA PRO A 249 12.58 -1.67 -11.71
C PRO A 249 12.86 -0.28 -11.10
N ALA A 250 13.64 0.54 -11.80
CA ALA A 250 13.90 1.92 -11.41
C ALA A 250 12.65 2.80 -11.53
N LEU A 251 12.49 3.76 -10.61
CA LEU A 251 11.40 4.73 -10.67
C LEU A 251 11.54 5.61 -11.93
N ASN A 252 10.59 5.49 -12.85
CA ASN A 252 10.58 6.14 -14.17
C ASN A 252 9.35 7.03 -14.40
N GLY A 253 8.54 7.25 -13.36
CA GLY A 253 7.28 8.01 -13.41
C GLY A 253 6.02 7.18 -13.68
N SER A 254 6.16 5.92 -14.12
CA SER A 254 5.06 4.95 -14.25
C SER A 254 5.09 3.86 -13.18
N ILE A 255 5.97 3.94 -12.20
CA ILE A 255 6.04 3.01 -11.06
C ILE A 255 5.71 3.77 -9.78
N LEU A 256 4.86 3.19 -8.93
CA LEU A 256 4.56 3.76 -7.63
C LEU A 256 5.77 3.64 -6.70
N ASP A 257 6.16 4.74 -6.05
CA ASP A 257 7.23 4.73 -5.05
C ASP A 257 6.75 4.07 -3.75
N GLY A 258 6.93 2.76 -3.64
CA GLY A 258 6.50 1.95 -2.50
C GLY A 258 7.31 2.24 -1.23
N VAL A 259 6.63 2.52 -0.11
CA VAL A 259 7.29 2.59 1.21
C VAL A 259 8.00 1.27 1.53
N THR A 260 7.36 0.12 1.28
CA THR A 260 7.98 -1.20 1.47
C THR A 260 9.14 -1.42 0.52
N ARG A 261 9.01 -1.07 -0.77
CA ARG A 261 10.11 -1.11 -1.76
C ARG A 261 11.33 -0.35 -1.25
N ASN A 262 11.13 0.88 -0.79
CA ASN A 262 12.18 1.71 -0.22
C ASN A 262 12.81 1.08 1.03
N SER A 263 12.01 0.48 1.92
CA SER A 263 12.52 -0.24 3.09
C SER A 263 13.36 -1.47 2.70
N VAL A 264 12.93 -2.26 1.71
CA VAL A 264 13.69 -3.42 1.22
C VAL A 264 15.05 -2.99 0.67
N ILE A 265 15.10 -1.95 -0.17
CA ILE A 265 16.37 -1.44 -0.71
C ILE A 265 17.33 -1.02 0.41
N GLN A 266 16.83 -0.29 1.41
CA GLN A 266 17.65 0.13 2.55
C GLN A 266 18.15 -1.06 3.39
N LEU A 267 17.32 -2.09 3.62
CA LEU A 267 17.74 -3.31 4.32
C LEU A 267 18.82 -4.07 3.55
N LEU A 268 18.65 -4.24 2.24
CA LEU A 268 19.63 -4.93 1.40
C LEU A 268 20.99 -4.21 1.44
N GLN A 269 20.99 -2.88 1.33
CA GLN A 269 22.19 -2.06 1.47
C GLN A 269 22.84 -2.20 2.85
N HIS A 270 22.05 -2.16 3.92
CA HIS A 270 22.54 -2.34 5.29
C HIS A 270 23.15 -3.74 5.51
N TRP A 271 22.63 -4.77 4.84
CA TRP A 271 23.20 -6.12 4.86
C TRP A 271 24.33 -6.36 3.86
N ASN A 272 24.77 -5.32 3.13
CA ASN A 272 25.76 -5.41 2.06
C ASN A 272 25.37 -6.41 0.95
N ILE A 273 24.07 -6.57 0.69
CA ILE A 273 23.57 -7.35 -0.44
C ILE A 273 23.45 -6.39 -1.65
N PRO A 274 24.12 -6.68 -2.79
CA PRO A 274 24.05 -5.82 -3.97
C PRO A 274 22.61 -5.66 -4.46
N VAL A 275 22.16 -4.41 -4.58
CA VAL A 275 20.83 -4.05 -5.10
C VAL A 275 20.97 -3.06 -6.24
N GLU A 276 20.27 -3.32 -7.35
CA GLU A 276 20.24 -2.47 -8.54
C GLU A 276 18.82 -1.97 -8.81
N GLU A 277 18.69 -0.66 -8.97
CA GLU A 277 17.49 -0.02 -9.50
C GLU A 277 17.72 0.29 -10.99
N ARG A 278 17.15 -0.51 -11.89
CA ARG A 278 17.30 -0.30 -13.34
C ARG A 278 16.11 -0.86 -14.13
N ALA A 279 16.03 -0.53 -15.41
CA ALA A 279 15.13 -1.24 -16.31
C ALA A 279 15.50 -2.73 -16.37
N LEU A 280 14.50 -3.60 -16.28
CA LEU A 280 14.63 -5.05 -16.29
C LEU A 280 13.62 -5.60 -17.29
N SER A 281 14.08 -6.30 -18.32
CA SER A 281 13.19 -6.82 -19.37
C SER A 281 12.69 -8.23 -19.05
N ILE A 282 11.52 -8.59 -19.57
CA ILE A 282 11.01 -9.96 -19.46
C ILE A 282 11.95 -10.98 -20.13
N ASP A 283 12.61 -10.61 -21.23
CA ASP A 283 13.62 -11.45 -21.89
C ASP A 283 14.80 -11.77 -20.96
N GLU A 284 15.22 -10.79 -20.15
CA GLU A 284 16.30 -10.97 -19.18
C GLU A 284 15.88 -11.93 -18.04
N ILE A 285 14.61 -11.87 -17.61
CA ILE A 285 14.04 -12.82 -16.64
C ILE A 285 14.01 -14.24 -17.21
N VAL A 286 13.55 -14.40 -18.45
CA VAL A 286 13.49 -15.71 -19.13
C VAL A 286 14.90 -16.28 -19.27
N GLU A 287 15.88 -15.48 -19.71
CA GLU A 287 17.27 -15.92 -19.84
C GLU A 287 17.87 -16.30 -18.48
N ALA A 288 17.69 -15.45 -17.46
CA ALA A 288 18.18 -15.73 -16.11
C ALA A 288 17.54 -16.99 -15.50
N HIS A 289 16.26 -17.26 -15.79
CA HIS A 289 15.60 -18.50 -15.41
C HIS A 289 16.23 -19.71 -16.12
N ARG A 290 16.38 -19.65 -17.46
CA ARG A 290 16.97 -20.74 -18.25
C ARG A 290 18.42 -21.04 -17.89
N SER A 291 19.18 -20.02 -17.49
CA SER A 291 20.56 -20.17 -17.03
C SER A 291 20.68 -20.57 -15.55
N GLY A 292 19.56 -20.72 -14.83
CA GLY A 292 19.55 -21.04 -13.40
C GLY A 292 20.03 -19.92 -12.47
N LEU A 293 20.13 -18.68 -12.96
CA LEU A 293 20.55 -17.52 -12.18
C LEU A 293 19.40 -16.84 -11.44
N LEU A 294 18.17 -16.95 -11.94
CA LEU A 294 16.97 -16.44 -11.25
C LEU A 294 16.58 -17.36 -10.10
N THR A 295 16.92 -16.98 -8.87
CA THR A 295 16.75 -17.84 -7.68
C THR A 295 15.57 -17.45 -6.81
N GLU A 296 15.20 -16.17 -6.77
CA GLU A 296 14.07 -15.69 -5.98
C GLU A 296 13.37 -14.53 -6.70
N ALA A 297 12.06 -14.39 -6.50
CA ALA A 297 11.31 -13.20 -6.90
C ALA A 297 10.22 -12.93 -5.87
N PHE A 298 9.93 -11.66 -5.61
CA PHE A 298 8.90 -11.29 -4.64
C PHE A 298 8.31 -9.89 -4.90
N GLY A 299 7.02 -9.77 -4.63
CA GLY A 299 6.31 -8.50 -4.54
C GLY A 299 6.48 -7.85 -3.16
N THR A 300 6.40 -6.52 -3.10
CA THR A 300 6.46 -5.74 -1.85
C THR A 300 5.31 -4.74 -1.75
N GLY A 301 4.63 -4.70 -0.61
CA GLY A 301 3.54 -3.74 -0.37
C GLY A 301 2.99 -3.83 1.05
N THR A 302 2.29 -2.79 1.53
CA THR A 302 1.82 -2.71 2.93
C THR A 302 0.96 -3.91 3.36
N ALA A 303 0.12 -4.45 2.47
CA ALA A 303 -0.84 -5.51 2.80
C ALA A 303 -0.13 -6.83 3.17
N ALA A 304 0.69 -7.35 2.25
CA ALA A 304 1.40 -8.63 2.41
C ALA A 304 2.81 -8.49 3.02
N VAL A 305 3.35 -7.27 3.11
CA VAL A 305 4.76 -6.98 3.37
C VAL A 305 5.64 -7.49 2.23
N ILE A 306 5.83 -8.82 2.15
CA ILE A 306 6.52 -9.54 1.07
C ILE A 306 5.60 -10.65 0.55
N SER A 307 5.46 -10.74 -0.78
CA SER A 307 4.71 -11.79 -1.48
C SER A 307 5.66 -12.55 -2.41
N PRO A 308 6.19 -13.71 -2.00
CA PRO A 308 7.05 -14.55 -2.84
C PRO A 308 6.34 -14.96 -4.12
N ILE A 309 7.09 -15.05 -5.21
CA ILE A 309 6.61 -15.45 -6.52
C ILE A 309 7.19 -16.82 -6.82
N GLY A 310 6.33 -17.83 -6.94
CA GLY A 310 6.74 -19.21 -7.20
C GLY A 310 6.77 -19.53 -8.69
N SER A 311 5.97 -18.83 -9.49
CA SER A 311 6.03 -18.95 -10.94
C SER A 311 5.56 -17.69 -11.69
N LEU A 312 6.08 -17.53 -12.90
CA LEU A 312 5.60 -16.56 -13.88
C LEU A 312 5.12 -17.31 -15.13
N GLU A 313 3.96 -16.93 -15.65
CA GLU A 313 3.50 -17.37 -16.98
C GLU A 313 3.81 -16.29 -18.01
N TRP A 314 4.62 -16.63 -19.02
CA TRP A 314 4.92 -15.75 -20.14
C TRP A 314 4.87 -16.51 -21.46
N GLN A 315 4.02 -16.07 -22.39
CA GLN A 315 3.90 -16.68 -23.72
C GLN A 315 3.73 -18.21 -23.71
N GLU A 316 2.85 -18.73 -22.83
CA GLU A 316 2.59 -20.17 -22.66
C GLU A 316 3.78 -20.97 -22.08
N GLU A 317 4.85 -20.29 -21.64
CA GLU A 317 5.95 -20.86 -20.87
C GLU A 317 5.77 -20.52 -19.38
N GLN A 318 5.74 -21.54 -18.55
CA GLN A 318 5.76 -21.40 -17.10
C GLN A 318 7.20 -21.39 -16.58
N LEU A 319 7.63 -20.27 -16.02
CA LEU A 319 8.92 -20.09 -15.36
C LEU A 319 8.76 -20.39 -13.87
N VAL A 320 9.24 -21.53 -13.40
CA VAL A 320 9.18 -21.93 -11.98
C VAL A 320 10.41 -21.37 -11.25
N ILE A 321 10.19 -20.51 -10.27
CA ILE A 321 11.27 -19.81 -9.54
C ILE A 321 11.48 -20.48 -8.19
N GLY A 322 12.74 -20.80 -7.85
CA GLY A 322 13.09 -21.37 -6.55
C GLY A 322 12.31 -22.65 -6.22
N GLU A 323 12.07 -23.50 -7.22
CA GLU A 323 11.26 -24.73 -7.10
C GLU A 323 9.80 -24.48 -6.64
N GLY A 324 9.29 -23.26 -6.82
CA GLY A 324 7.97 -22.86 -6.36
C GLY A 324 7.89 -22.64 -4.85
N ALA A 325 9.03 -22.56 -4.15
CA ALA A 325 9.12 -22.33 -2.72
C ALA A 325 9.50 -20.88 -2.37
N THR A 326 9.25 -20.50 -1.12
CA THR A 326 9.67 -19.18 -0.61
C THR A 326 11.17 -19.16 -0.41
N GLY A 327 11.84 -18.25 -1.11
CA GLY A 327 13.28 -18.08 -1.03
C GLY A 327 13.79 -17.53 0.32
N GLU A 328 15.05 -17.83 0.63
CA GLU A 328 15.69 -17.44 1.90
C GLU A 328 15.75 -15.92 2.07
N LEU A 329 16.13 -15.18 1.02
CA LEU A 329 16.20 -13.72 1.10
C LEU A 329 14.81 -13.11 1.28
N SER A 330 13.83 -13.60 0.52
CA SER A 330 12.44 -13.14 0.60
C SER A 330 11.89 -13.31 2.02
N LYS A 331 12.15 -14.48 2.64
CA LYS A 331 11.79 -14.75 4.03
C LYS A 331 12.55 -13.84 5.01
N ARG A 332 13.86 -13.69 4.85
CA ARG A 332 14.70 -12.84 5.72
C ARG A 332 14.23 -11.38 5.71
N VAL A 333 13.88 -10.85 4.54
CA VAL A 333 13.34 -9.50 4.39
C VAL A 333 11.98 -9.37 5.09
N TYR A 334 11.09 -10.35 4.91
CA TYR A 334 9.81 -10.38 5.60
C TYR A 334 9.98 -10.37 7.13
N ASP A 335 10.81 -11.28 7.65
CA ASP A 335 11.06 -11.44 9.08
C ASP A 335 11.66 -10.15 9.68
N ALA A 336 12.59 -9.50 8.97
CA ALA A 336 13.19 -8.25 9.42
C ALA A 336 12.16 -7.10 9.47
N ILE A 337 11.37 -6.90 8.41
CA ILE A 337 10.39 -5.82 8.36
C ILE A 337 9.27 -6.05 9.39
N THR A 338 8.73 -7.26 9.48
CA THR A 338 7.68 -7.59 10.45
C THR A 338 8.19 -7.55 11.89
N GLY A 339 9.43 -7.99 12.13
CA GLY A 339 10.10 -7.84 13.41
C GLY A 339 10.21 -6.38 13.85
N ILE A 340 10.58 -5.47 12.94
CA ILE A 340 10.63 -4.02 13.22
C ILE A 340 9.22 -3.48 13.50
N GLN A 341 8.23 -3.86 12.68
CA GLN A 341 6.83 -3.43 12.83
C GLN A 341 6.24 -3.82 14.20
N LEU A 342 6.61 -5.00 14.71
CA LEU A 342 6.16 -5.54 16.00
C LEU A 342 7.06 -5.14 17.17
N GLY A 343 8.15 -4.40 16.92
CA GLY A 343 9.10 -4.01 17.97
C GLY A 343 9.91 -5.18 18.55
N ASN A 344 9.95 -6.33 17.85
CA ASN A 344 10.64 -7.55 18.27
C ASN A 344 12.14 -7.56 17.91
N VAL A 345 12.53 -6.70 16.97
CA VAL A 345 13.93 -6.49 16.57
C VAL A 345 14.24 -5.01 16.58
N GLU A 346 15.54 -4.68 16.67
CA GLU A 346 16.00 -3.30 16.59
C GLU A 346 15.60 -2.66 15.26
N ASP A 347 15.22 -1.38 15.33
CA ASP A 347 14.96 -0.53 14.18
C ASP A 347 16.16 0.40 13.95
N PRO A 348 17.17 -0.04 13.17
CA PRO A 348 18.41 0.74 12.99
C PRO A 348 18.19 2.02 12.18
N PHE A 349 17.00 2.24 11.64
CA PHE A 349 16.68 3.36 10.75
C PHE A 349 15.67 4.36 11.35
N GLY A 350 15.13 4.09 12.54
CA GLY A 350 14.08 4.91 13.16
C GLY A 350 12.82 5.00 12.30
N TRP A 351 12.40 3.87 11.71
CA TRP A 351 11.21 3.75 10.89
C TRP A 351 9.90 3.72 11.67
N THR A 352 9.92 3.22 12.89
CA THR A 352 8.75 3.10 13.75
C THR A 352 8.44 4.41 14.46
N VAL A 353 7.15 4.73 14.54
CA VAL A 353 6.62 5.85 15.33
C VAL A 353 5.74 5.26 16.42
N GLU A 354 6.15 5.44 17.67
CA GLU A 354 5.39 5.04 18.84
C GLU A 354 4.28 6.05 19.17
N LEU A 355 3.11 5.54 19.54
CA LEU A 355 2.01 6.34 20.05
C LEU A 355 2.13 6.44 21.58
N PRO A 356 2.23 7.66 22.15
CA PRO A 356 2.25 7.80 23.60
C PRO A 356 0.87 7.41 24.17
N LEU A 357 0.87 6.49 25.13
CA LEU A 357 -0.34 6.02 25.80
C LEU A 357 -0.80 6.95 26.95
N SER A 358 -0.13 8.09 27.12
CA SER A 358 -0.29 9.01 28.26
C SER A 358 -0.82 10.38 27.86
#